data_AF-A0A535IS19-F1
#
_entry.id   AF-A0A535IS19-F1
#
_cell.length_a   1.000
_cell.length_b   1.000
_cell.length_c   1.000
_cell.angle_alpha   90.00
_cell.angle_beta   90.00
_cell.angle_gamma   90.00
#
_symmetry.space_group_name_H-M   'P 1'
#
loop_
_entity.id
_entity.type
_entity.pdbx_description
1 polymer ?
#
loop_
_entity_poly.entity_id
_entity_poly.type
_entity_poly.pdbx_seq_one_letter_code
_entity_poly.pdbx_strand_id
1 'polypeptide(L)'
;DAMLFAQGAISSPQFPWVPATVVRGAVLEAACSWRELEVVSIDDTPPRSRIETRVVHRGTRREFLGFNRARHAVLEAAILATRTHLLPAEEIRAEYARLQVIVDKTAGPREREAMAMLTEYVRSR
;
A
#
# COMPACT_ATOMS: atom_id res chain seq x y z
N ASP A 1 5.23 -1.28 -5.79
CA ASP A 1 4.83 -0.14 -6.63
C ASP A 1 3.95 0.74 -5.77
N ALA A 2 4.31 2.01 -5.57
CA ALA A 2 3.60 2.88 -4.63
C ALA A 2 2.17 3.22 -5.12
N MET A 3 1.92 3.22 -6.44
CA MET A 3 0.60 3.47 -7.00
C MET A 3 -0.42 2.40 -6.55
N LEU A 4 -0.04 1.12 -6.55
CA LEU A 4 -0.92 0.02 -6.13
C LEU A 4 -1.35 0.18 -4.66
N PHE A 5 -0.44 0.65 -3.79
CA PHE A 5 -0.77 0.97 -2.41
C PHE A 5 -1.74 2.15 -2.31
N ALA A 6 -1.49 3.23 -3.06
CA ALA A 6 -2.37 4.39 -3.08
C ALA A 6 -3.80 4.02 -3.51
N GLN A 7 -3.94 3.29 -4.62
CA GLN A 7 -5.23 2.85 -5.14
C GLN A 7 -5.96 1.92 -4.16
N GLY A 8 -5.25 0.92 -3.61
CA GLY A 8 -5.83 -0.02 -2.65
C GLY A 8 -6.23 0.61 -1.31
N ALA A 9 -5.62 1.74 -0.93
CA ALA A 9 -5.95 2.44 0.31
C ALA A 9 -7.28 3.20 0.23
N ILE A 10 -7.61 3.78 -0.93
CA ILE A 10 -8.74 4.71 -1.09
C ILE A 10 -9.90 4.16 -1.94
N SER A 11 -9.72 2.98 -2.54
CA SER A 11 -10.69 2.34 -3.44
C SER A 11 -10.59 0.82 -3.40
N SER A 12 -11.34 0.12 -4.26
CA SER A 12 -11.31 -1.35 -4.38
C SER A 12 -10.91 -1.80 -5.80
N PRO A 13 -9.66 -1.54 -6.21
CA PRO A 13 -9.19 -1.88 -7.56
C PRO A 13 -8.99 -3.39 -7.70
N GLN A 14 -9.15 -3.90 -8.93
CA GLN A 14 -8.69 -5.23 -9.29
C GLN A 14 -7.33 -5.14 -9.98
N PHE A 15 -6.35 -5.88 -9.49
CA PHE A 15 -5.00 -5.93 -10.06
C PHE A 15 -4.75 -7.26 -10.77
N PRO A 16 -3.92 -7.29 -11.83
CA PRO A 16 -3.49 -8.55 -12.43
C PRO A 16 -2.76 -9.45 -11.43
N TRP A 17 -3.09 -10.74 -11.46
CA TRP A 17 -2.54 -11.75 -10.57
C TRP A 17 -2.43 -13.10 -11.27
N VAL A 18 -1.54 -13.94 -10.75
CA VAL A 18 -1.39 -15.34 -11.16
C VAL A 18 -1.68 -16.28 -9.97
N PRO A 19 -2.13 -17.52 -10.21
CA PRO A 19 -2.33 -18.48 -9.13
C PRO A 19 -1.06 -18.70 -8.30
N ALA A 20 -1.24 -18.87 -6.99
CA ALA A 20 -0.21 -19.37 -6.09
C ALA A 20 0.11 -20.85 -6.41
N THR A 21 1.29 -21.31 -5.99
CA THR A 21 1.84 -22.63 -6.37
C THR A 21 1.37 -23.74 -5.44
N VAL A 22 1.39 -23.49 -4.13
CA VAL A 22 1.15 -24.49 -3.07
C VAL A 22 -0.21 -24.28 -2.41
N VAL A 23 -0.63 -23.03 -2.20
CA VAL A 23 -1.91 -22.71 -1.57
C VAL A 23 -2.96 -22.27 -2.60
N ARG A 24 -4.24 -22.38 -2.24
CA ARG A 24 -5.32 -21.72 -2.99
C ARG A 24 -5.25 -20.22 -2.72
N GLY A 25 -4.52 -19.49 -3.57
CA GLY A 25 -4.30 -18.06 -3.43
C GLY A 25 -3.87 -17.39 -4.73
N ALA A 26 -3.62 -16.09 -4.65
CA ALA A 26 -3.23 -15.25 -5.77
C ALA A 26 -1.92 -14.52 -5.46
N VAL A 27 -1.07 -14.38 -6.48
CA VAL A 27 0.18 -13.61 -6.43
C VAL A 27 0.05 -12.43 -7.38
N LEU A 28 0.17 -11.21 -6.86
CA LEU A 28 0.15 -9.99 -7.69
C LEU A 28 1.26 -10.03 -8.74
N GLU A 29 0.93 -9.79 -9.99
CA GLU A 29 1.93 -9.79 -11.08
C GLU A 29 3.02 -8.73 -10.88
N ALA A 30 2.68 -7.62 -10.22
CA ALA A 30 3.60 -6.52 -9.95
C ALA A 30 4.51 -6.73 -8.73
N ALA A 31 4.38 -7.85 -8.00
CA ALA A 31 5.16 -8.14 -6.80
C ALA A 31 6.65 -8.30 -7.12
N CYS A 32 7.52 -7.80 -6.21
CA CYS A 32 8.95 -8.13 -6.26
C CYS A 32 9.17 -9.57 -5.80
N SER A 33 8.59 -9.93 -4.66
CA SER A 33 8.59 -11.26 -4.08
C SER A 33 7.28 -11.51 -3.34
N TRP A 34 6.99 -12.77 -3.04
CA TRP A 34 5.80 -13.18 -2.32
C TRP A 34 6.08 -14.35 -1.37
N ARG A 35 5.15 -14.57 -0.45
CA ARG A 35 5.12 -15.71 0.46
C ARG A 35 3.73 -16.31 0.40
N GLU A 36 3.67 -17.62 0.27
CA GLU A 36 2.43 -18.37 0.43
C GLU A 36 2.32 -18.84 1.87
N LEU A 37 1.15 -18.62 2.45
CA LEU A 37 0.91 -18.75 3.88
C LEU A 37 -0.18 -19.79 4.11
N GLU A 38 0.11 -20.73 4.99
CA GLU A 38 -0.89 -21.62 5.57
C GLU A 38 -1.29 -21.09 6.95
N VAL A 39 -2.60 -21.03 7.23
CA VAL A 39 -3.13 -20.60 8.52
C VAL A 39 -2.90 -21.69 9.56
N VAL A 40 -2.26 -21.33 10.66
CA VAL A 40 -2.00 -22.22 11.81
C VAL A 40 -3.08 -22.06 12.87
N SER A 41 -3.44 -20.81 13.18
CA SER A 41 -4.47 -20.47 14.16
C SER A 41 -5.12 -19.13 13.82
N ILE A 42 -6.36 -18.96 14.24
CA ILE A 42 -7.12 -17.71 14.17
C ILE A 42 -7.68 -17.43 15.55
N ASP A 43 -7.36 -16.27 16.09
CA ASP A 43 -8.05 -15.66 17.23
C ASP A 43 -8.79 -14.43 16.71
N ASP A 44 -10.12 -14.48 16.67
CA ASP A 44 -10.99 -13.42 16.18
C ASP A 44 -11.70 -12.66 17.30
N THR A 45 -11.21 -12.78 18.55
CA THR A 45 -11.75 -12.07 19.70
C THR A 45 -11.68 -10.54 19.49
N PRO A 46 -12.80 -9.80 19.57
CA PRO A 46 -12.79 -8.34 19.45
C PRO A 46 -11.83 -7.68 20.45
N PRO A 47 -11.19 -6.54 20.11
CA PRO A 47 -11.46 -5.69 18.95
C PRO A 47 -10.57 -5.95 17.72
N ARG A 48 -9.67 -6.93 17.77
CA ARG A 48 -8.69 -7.17 16.71
C ARG A 48 -8.45 -8.66 16.51
N SER A 49 -8.57 -9.14 15.28
CA SER A 49 -8.21 -10.51 14.93
C SER A 49 -6.69 -10.68 14.84
N ARG A 50 -6.19 -11.83 15.30
CA ARG A 50 -4.83 -12.31 15.13
C ARG A 50 -4.86 -13.62 14.34
N ILE A 51 -4.10 -13.67 13.25
CA ILE A 51 -3.97 -14.85 12.40
C ILE A 51 -2.52 -15.28 12.40
N GLU A 52 -2.22 -16.46 12.94
CA GLU A 52 -0.88 -17.03 12.89
C GLU A 52 -0.73 -17.88 11.63
N THR A 53 0.40 -17.68 10.92
CA THR A 53 0.63 -18.35 9.65
C THR A 53 2.03 -18.92 9.56
N ARG A 54 2.15 -20.01 8.79
CA ARG A 54 3.41 -20.63 8.42
C ARG A 54 3.69 -20.37 6.95
N VAL A 55 4.94 -20.01 6.63
CA VAL A 55 5.36 -19.86 5.23
C VAL A 55 5.58 -21.24 4.63
N VAL A 56 4.77 -21.61 3.63
CA VAL A 56 4.86 -22.92 2.95
C VAL A 56 5.51 -22.83 1.57
N HIS A 57 5.57 -21.64 0.98
CA HIS A 57 6.29 -21.38 -0.26
C HIS A 57 6.76 -19.92 -0.33
N ARG A 58 7.79 -19.65 -1.14
CA ARG A 58 8.33 -18.31 -1.41
C ARG A 58 8.72 -18.21 -2.87
N GLY A 59 8.56 -17.03 -3.44
CA GLY A 59 9.05 -16.74 -4.78
C GLY A 59 9.48 -15.30 -4.95
N THR A 60 10.26 -15.08 -6.00
CA THR A 60 10.72 -13.76 -6.46
C THR A 60 10.36 -13.65 -7.94
N ARG A 61 9.87 -12.48 -8.36
CA ARG A 61 9.49 -12.20 -9.75
C ARG A 61 10.31 -11.08 -10.35
N ARG A 62 10.63 -10.04 -9.58
CA ARG A 62 11.48 -8.94 -10.04
C ARG A 62 12.29 -8.37 -8.89
N GLU A 63 13.39 -7.74 -9.26
CA GLU A 63 14.27 -7.08 -8.30
C GLU A 63 13.56 -5.90 -7.61
N PHE A 64 13.94 -5.68 -6.37
CA PHE A 64 13.62 -4.43 -5.68
C PHE A 64 14.66 -3.40 -6.08
N LEU A 65 14.23 -2.41 -6.89
CA LEU A 65 15.11 -1.39 -7.46
C LEU A 65 15.75 -0.43 -6.43
N GLY A 66 15.38 -0.55 -5.16
CA GLY A 66 15.94 0.26 -4.08
C GLY A 66 14.99 1.33 -3.55
N PHE A 67 15.52 2.12 -2.63
CA PHE A 67 14.77 3.15 -1.91
C PHE A 67 14.51 4.37 -2.80
N ASN A 68 13.28 4.87 -2.75
CA ASN A 68 12.89 6.12 -3.40
C ASN A 68 12.03 6.92 -2.42
N ARG A 69 12.45 8.15 -2.14
CA ARG A 69 11.79 8.99 -1.14
C ARG A 69 10.37 9.39 -1.54
N ALA A 70 10.08 9.59 -2.82
CA ALA A 70 8.73 9.86 -3.28
C ALA A 70 7.80 8.64 -3.11
N ARG A 71 8.29 7.42 -3.37
CA ARG A 71 7.53 6.19 -3.11
C ARG A 71 7.18 6.04 -1.62
N HIS A 72 8.12 6.38 -0.74
CA HIS A 72 7.86 6.41 0.70
C HIS A 72 6.85 7.51 1.05
N ALA A 73 7.00 8.71 0.49
CA ALA A 73 6.05 9.81 0.74
C ALA A 73 4.62 9.49 0.28
N VAL A 74 4.46 8.81 -0.86
CA VAL A 74 3.16 8.32 -1.34
C VAL A 74 2.57 7.28 -0.37
N LEU A 75 3.39 6.41 0.21
CA LEU A 75 2.92 5.44 1.21
C LEU A 75 2.41 6.14 2.48
N GLU A 76 3.14 7.12 2.99
CA GLU A 76 2.70 7.92 4.15
C GLU A 76 1.43 8.71 3.85
N ALA A 77 1.32 9.31 2.66
CA ALA A 77 0.12 9.99 2.21
C ALA A 77 -1.09 9.03 2.16
N ALA A 78 -0.90 7.80 1.66
CA ALA A 78 -1.95 6.79 1.63
C ALA A 78 -2.44 6.41 3.03
N ILE A 79 -1.52 6.29 4.01
CA ILE A 79 -1.89 6.05 5.41
C ILE A 79 -2.76 7.20 5.94
N LEU A 80 -2.34 8.45 5.74
CA LEU A 80 -3.09 9.62 6.17
C LEU A 80 -4.47 9.73 5.49
N ALA A 81 -4.57 9.37 4.20
CA ALA A 81 -5.83 9.37 3.47
C ALA A 81 -6.90 8.46 4.11
N THR A 82 -6.48 7.32 4.69
CA THR A 82 -7.40 6.39 5.36
C THR A 82 -7.86 6.86 6.73
N ARG A 83 -7.26 7.92 7.28
CA ARG A 83 -7.47 8.40 8.65
C ARG A 83 -8.21 9.75 8.73
N THR A 84 -8.84 10.19 7.65
CA THR A 84 -9.63 11.44 7.62
C THR A 84 -10.75 11.49 8.65
N HIS A 85 -11.23 10.33 9.11
CA HIS A 85 -12.23 10.21 10.17
C HIS A 85 -11.64 10.21 11.59
N LEU A 86 -10.31 10.19 11.74
CA LEU A 86 -9.60 10.12 13.03
C LEU A 86 -8.75 11.35 13.33
N LEU A 87 -8.25 12.04 12.29
CA LEU A 87 -7.29 13.15 12.43
C LEU A 87 -7.91 14.47 11.93
N PRO A 88 -7.54 15.62 12.52
CA PRO A 88 -7.96 16.93 12.03
C PRO A 88 -7.54 17.19 10.59
N ALA A 89 -8.44 17.77 9.79
CA ALA A 89 -8.19 18.03 8.37
C ALA A 89 -7.01 19.01 8.12
N GLU A 90 -6.73 19.91 9.06
CA GLU A 90 -5.58 20.80 8.99
C GLU A 90 -4.25 20.07 9.18
N GLU A 91 -4.20 19.10 10.09
CA GLU A 91 -3.02 18.26 10.33
C GLU A 91 -2.71 17.44 9.08
N ILE A 92 -3.74 16.78 8.51
CA ILE A 92 -3.59 16.02 7.27
C ILE A 92 -3.07 16.91 6.13
N ARG A 93 -3.65 18.09 5.93
CA ARG A 93 -3.21 19.03 4.89
C ARG A 93 -1.76 19.49 5.09
N ALA A 94 -1.36 19.77 6.33
CA ALA A 94 0.00 20.16 6.66
C ALA A 94 0.99 19.02 6.35
N GLU A 95 0.68 17.78 6.71
CA GLU A 95 1.53 16.63 6.38
C GLU A 95 1.60 16.38 4.88
N TYR A 96 0.48 16.47 4.14
CA TYR A 96 0.48 16.36 2.68
C TYR A 96 1.38 17.40 2.02
N ALA A 97 1.37 18.65 2.50
CA ALA A 97 2.26 19.69 2.00
C ALA A 97 3.75 19.34 2.23
N ARG A 98 4.11 18.78 3.40
CA ARG A 98 5.48 18.32 3.67
C ARG A 98 5.89 17.16 2.77
N LEU A 99 5.00 16.19 2.59
CA LEU A 99 5.22 15.04 1.71
C LEU A 99 5.36 15.47 0.25
N GLN A 100 4.60 16.47 -0.20
CA GLN A 100 4.67 16.99 -1.57
C GLN A 100 6.07 17.50 -1.92
N VAL A 101 6.75 18.17 -1.00
CA VAL A 101 8.14 18.63 -1.20
C VAL A 101 9.09 17.45 -1.51
N ILE A 102 8.85 16.29 -0.90
CA ILE A 102 9.65 15.08 -1.14
C ILE A 102 9.31 14.49 -2.52
N VAL A 103 8.03 14.43 -2.87
CA VAL A 103 7.54 13.97 -4.17
C VAL A 103 8.13 14.85 -5.27
N ASP A 104 8.04 16.17 -5.16
CA ASP A 104 8.53 17.10 -6.18
C ASP A 104 10.01 16.86 -6.52
N LYS A 105 10.82 16.57 -5.50
CA LYS A 105 12.27 16.36 -5.61
C LYS A 105 12.68 14.99 -6.15
N THR A 106 11.86 13.95 -5.98
CA THR A 106 12.32 12.56 -6.16
C THR A 106 11.35 11.65 -6.92
N ALA A 107 10.21 12.18 -7.36
CA ALA A 107 9.17 11.43 -8.05
C ALA A 107 9.41 11.34 -9.56
N GLY A 108 9.17 10.14 -10.10
CA GLY A 108 8.83 9.96 -11.51
C GLY A 108 7.34 10.21 -11.76
N PRO A 109 6.86 10.01 -12.99
CA PRO A 109 5.45 10.24 -13.35
C PRO A 109 4.45 9.45 -12.49
N ARG A 110 4.74 8.17 -12.20
CA ARG A 110 3.85 7.31 -11.39
C ARG A 110 3.68 7.82 -9.96
N GLU A 111 4.76 8.26 -9.31
CA GLU A 111 4.66 8.78 -7.95
C GLU A 111 3.91 10.13 -7.91
N ARG A 112 4.05 10.98 -8.94
CA ARG A 112 3.27 12.23 -9.05
C ARG A 112 1.79 11.96 -9.22
N GLU A 113 1.44 11.01 -10.08
CA GLU A 113 0.04 10.59 -10.31
C GLU A 113 -0.58 10.03 -9.03
N ALA A 114 0.14 9.17 -8.31
CA ALA A 114 -0.35 8.60 -7.05
C ALA A 114 -0.56 9.69 -5.99
N MET A 115 0.35 10.65 -5.87
CA MET A 115 0.23 11.76 -4.94
C MET A 115 -0.95 12.67 -5.29
N ALA A 116 -1.16 12.95 -6.57
CA ALA A 116 -2.30 13.75 -7.04
C ALA A 116 -3.63 13.06 -6.72
N MET A 117 -3.73 11.76 -6.99
CA MET A 117 -4.92 10.95 -6.68
C MET A 117 -5.26 10.96 -5.19
N LEU A 118 -4.27 10.76 -4.33
CA LEU A 118 -4.45 10.79 -2.87
C LEU A 118 -4.84 12.18 -2.37
N THR A 119 -4.23 13.22 -2.93
CA THR A 119 -4.55 14.62 -2.59
C THR A 119 -5.99 14.95 -2.93
N GLU A 120 -6.46 14.52 -4.10
CA GLU A 120 -7.85 14.72 -4.52
C GLU A 120 -8.83 13.97 -3.63
N TYR A 121 -8.52 12.72 -3.29
CA TYR A 121 -9.31 11.94 -2.36
C TYR A 121 -9.46 12.65 -1.02
N VAL A 122 -8.37 13.14 -0.41
CA VAL A 122 -8.42 13.85 0.87
C VAL A 122 -9.23 15.14 0.78
N ARG A 123 -9.16 15.88 -0.34
CA ARG A 123 -9.96 17.10 -0.55
C ARG A 123 -11.46 16.83 -0.63
N SER A 124 -11.86 15.63 -1.04
CA SER A 124 -13.27 15.22 -1.15
C SER A 124 -13.89 14.72 0.15
N ARG A 125 -13.13 14.68 1.26
CA ARG A 125 -13.54 14.12 2.56
C ARG A 125 -13.79 15.18 3.63
#